data_AF-A0A9W6GHE5-F1
#
_entry.id   AF-A0A9W6GHE5-F1
#
_cell.length_a   1.000
_cell.length_b   1.000
_cell.length_c   1.000
_cell.angle_alpha   90.00
_cell.angle_beta   90.00
_cell.angle_gamma   90.00
#
_symmetry.space_group_name_H-M   'P 1'
#
loop_
_entity.id
_entity.type
_entity.pdbx_description
1 polymer ?
#
loop_
_entity_poly.entity_id
_entity_poly.type
_entity_poly.pdbx_seq_one_letter_code
_entity_poly.pdbx_strand_id
1 'polypeptide(L)' 'MEITIEKEELYKMIKTAVKEALEEELSERCLKNIADVSEEEMRDIIEGSPSREKKPAYVESIDI' A
#
# COMPACT_ATOMS: atom_id res chain seq x y z
N MET A 1 15.93 -34.29 -14.14
CA MET A 1 14.82 -33.44 -14.61
C MET A 1 15.44 -32.14 -15.05
N GLU A 2 15.65 -31.97 -16.35
CA GLU A 2 16.13 -30.69 -16.89
C GLU A 2 14.93 -29.80 -17.13
N ILE A 3 14.94 -28.61 -16.53
CA ILE A 3 13.91 -27.60 -16.74
C ILE A 3 14.37 -26.77 -17.94
N THR A 4 13.86 -27.11 -19.12
CA THR A 4 14.00 -26.28 -20.32
C THR A 4 12.90 -25.24 -20.31
N ILE A 5 13.26 -24.00 -20.01
CA ILE A 5 12.37 -22.84 -20.06
C ILE A 5 12.79 -21.94 -21.21
N GLU A 6 11.81 -21.39 -21.93
CA GLU A 6 12.10 -20.43 -22.98
C GLU A 6 12.62 -19.11 -22.38
N LYS A 7 13.56 -18.44 -23.04
CA LYS A 7 14.13 -17.18 -22.55
C LYS A 7 13.05 -16.11 -22.33
N GLU A 8 12.07 -16.03 -23.23
CA GLU A 8 10.96 -15.07 -23.13
C GLU A 8 10.06 -15.37 -21.92
N GLU A 9 9.81 -16.65 -21.66
CA GLU A 9 9.06 -17.11 -20.50
C GLU A 9 9.79 -16.78 -19.19
N LEU A 10 11.09 -17.06 -19.12
CA LEU A 10 11.93 -16.70 -17.97
C LEU A 10 11.92 -15.19 -17.71
N TYR A 11 12.03 -14.39 -18.77
CA TYR A 11 12.02 -12.94 -18.66
C TYR A 11 10.69 -12.42 -18.11
N LYS A 12 9.56 -12.96 -18.59
CA LYS A 12 8.23 -12.61 -18.07
C LYS A 12 8.10 -12.99 -16.60
N MET A 13 8.53 -14.18 -16.21
CA MET A 13 8.48 -14.62 -14.82
C MET A 13 9.28 -13.69 -13.90
N ILE A 14 10.51 -13.36 -14.28
CA ILE A 14 11.36 -12.44 -13.50
C ILE A 14 10.70 -11.05 -13.42
N LYS A 15 10.20 -10.54 -14.55
CA LYS A 15 9.57 -9.22 -14.60
C LYS A 15 8.33 -9.15 -13.69
N THR A 16 7.50 -10.20 -13.69
CA THR A 16 6.33 -10.27 -12.82
C THR A 16 6.75 -10.33 -11.35
N ALA A 17 7.69 -11.20 -11.00
CA ALA A 17 8.17 -11.34 -9.62
C ALA A 17 8.75 -10.02 -9.07
N VAL A 18 9.54 -9.31 -9.87
CA VAL A 18 10.10 -8.00 -9.48
C VAL A 18 8.98 -6.97 -9.31
N LYS A 19 8.01 -6.95 -10.21
CA LYS A 19 6.88 -6.02 -10.12
C LYS A 19 6.07 -6.25 -8.85
N GLU A 20 5.72 -7.50 -8.55
CA GLU A 20 4.95 -7.86 -7.36
C GLU A 20 5.68 -7.49 -6.08
N ALA A 21 6.98 -7.77 -6.00
CA ALA A 21 7.79 -7.40 -4.83
C ALA A 21 7.82 -5.87 -4.60
N LEU A 22 7.92 -5.08 -5.67
CA LEU A 22 7.89 -3.62 -5.56
C LEU A 22 6.51 -3.09 -5.15
N GLU A 23 5.44 -3.68 -5.67
CA GLU A 23 4.07 -3.32 -5.30
C GLU A 23 3.76 -3.66 -3.84
N GLU A 24 4.27 -4.79 -3.34
CA GLU A 24 4.18 -5.18 -1.93
C GLU A 24 4.94 -4.21 -1.02
N GLU A 25 6.20 -3.89 -1.35
CA GLU A 25 7.01 -2.93 -0.58
C GLU A 25 6.35 -1.53 -0.52
N LEU A 26 5.84 -1.05 -1.65
CA LEU A 26 5.09 0.21 -1.72
C LEU A 26 3.83 0.17 -0.85
N SER A 27 3.07 -0.92 -0.92
CA SER A 27 1.83 -1.08 -0.15
C SER A 27 2.14 -1.08 1.34
N GLU A 28 3.14 -1.83 1.78
CA GLU A 28 3.58 -1.83 3.18
C GLU A 28 4.02 -0.46 3.65
N ARG A 29 4.81 0.24 2.84
CA ARG A 29 5.30 1.58 3.19
C ARG A 29 4.14 2.57 3.30
N CYS A 30 3.20 2.54 2.37
CA CYS A 30 1.99 3.36 2.43
C CYS A 30 1.20 3.08 3.71
N LEU A 31 0.95 1.81 4.04
CA LEU A 31 0.20 1.42 5.24
C LEU A 31 0.91 1.84 6.53
N LYS A 32 2.24 1.70 6.62
CA LYS A 32 3.04 2.14 7.77
C LYS A 32 3.06 3.66 7.94
N ASN A 33 2.82 4.42 6.87
CA ASN A 33 2.78 5.88 6.89
C ASN A 33 1.36 6.44 7.10
N ILE A 34 0.32 5.60 7.18
CA ILE A 34 -1.01 6.06 7.58
C ILE A 34 -0.93 6.49 9.03
N ALA A 35 -1.31 7.74 9.32
CA ALA A 35 -1.36 8.25 10.67
C ALA A 35 -2.30 7.39 11.52
N ASP A 36 -1.86 7.05 12.73
CA ASP A 36 -2.70 6.36 13.69
C ASP A 36 -3.97 7.19 13.95
N VAL A 37 -5.12 6.53 13.79
CA VAL A 37 -6.42 7.12 14.10
C VAL A 37 -6.55 7.14 15.62
N SER A 38 -6.90 8.28 16.20
CA SER A 38 -7.12 8.37 17.65
C SER A 38 -8.30 7.50 18.09
N GLU A 39 -8.31 7.07 19.36
CA GLU A 39 -9.42 6.32 19.95
C GLU A 39 -10.77 7.05 19.85
N GLU A 40 -10.75 8.39 19.84
CA GLU A 40 -11.93 9.23 19.63
C GLU A 40 -12.42 9.18 18.18
N GLU A 41 -11.52 9.35 17.22
CA GLU A 41 -11.84 9.22 15.78
C GLU A 41 -12.32 7.80 15.43
N MET A 42 -11.75 6.77 16.05
CA MET A 42 -12.19 5.38 15.86
C MET A 42 -13.61 5.16 16.37
N ARG A 43 -13.96 5.73 17.54
CA ARG A 43 -15.34 5.69 18.07
C ARG A 43 -16.32 6.44 17.17
N ASP A 44 -15.96 7.63 16.69
CA ASP A 44 -16.78 8.42 15.76
C ASP A 44 -17.07 7.66 14.46
N ILE A 45 -16.09 6.91 13.95
CA ILE A 45 -16.25 6.05 12.77
C ILE A 45 -17.22 4.89 13.08
N ILE A 46 -17.06 4.20 14.21
CA ILE A 46 -17.90 3.06 14.61
C ILE A 46 -19.35 3.50 14.85
N GLU A 47 -19.55 4.67 15.45
CA GLU A 47 -20.86 5.24 15.77
C GLU A 47 -21.51 5.95 14.57
N GLY A 48 -20.86 5.98 13.40
CA GLY A 48 -21.40 6.52 12.15
C GLY A 48 -21.56 8.04 12.15
N SER A 49 -20.84 8.74 13.04
CA SER A 49 -20.91 10.20 13.23
C SER A 49 -19.54 10.84 13.00
N PRO A 50 -18.93 10.68 11.81
CA PRO A 50 -17.60 11.25 11.56
C PRO A 50 -17.63 12.76 11.80
N SER A 51 -16.78 13.23 12.72
CA SER A 51 -16.69 14.64 13.09
C SER A 51 -16.52 15.53 11.85
N ARG A 52 -17.28 16.64 11.81
CA ARG A 52 -17.53 17.43 10.59
C ARG A 52 -16.34 18.25 10.08
N GLU A 53 -15.22 18.29 10.79
CA GLU A 53 -14.03 19.02 10.38
C GLU A 53 -12.78 18.17 10.50
N LYS A 54 -12.42 17.51 9.39
CA LYS A 54 -11.14 16.82 9.25
C LYS A 54 -10.05 17.85 8.99
N LYS A 55 -9.31 18.26 10.01
CA LYS A 55 -7.99 18.87 9.79
C LYS A 55 -7.00 17.72 9.56
N PRO A 56 -6.35 17.62 8.39
CA PRO A 56 -5.38 16.57 8.18
C PRO A 56 -4.24 16.74 9.18
N ALA A 57 -4.01 15.72 10.02
CA ALA A 57 -2.95 15.72 11.02
C ALA A 57 -1.55 15.66 10.37
N TYR A 58 -1.46 15.11 9.15
CA TYR A 58 -0.25 15.07 8.34
C TYR A 58 -0.63 15.04 6.86
N VAL A 59 0.04 15.87 6.05
CA VAL A 59 -0.09 15.89 4.59
C VAL A 59 1.30 15.64 4.03
N GLU A 60 1.50 14.46 3.45
CA GLU A 60 2.67 14.20 2.62
C GLU A 60 2.25 14.40 1.16
N SER A 61 2.77 15.43 0.52
CA SER A 61 2.57 15.66 -0.91
C SER A 61 3.47 14.71 -1.70
N ILE A 62 2.86 13.73 -2.37
CA ILE A 62 3.55 12.95 -3.40
C ILE A 62 3.42 13.74 -4.70
N ASP A 63 4.51 14.35 -5.16
CA ASP A 63 4.59 14.92 -6.51
C ASP A 63 4.56 13.78 -7.54
N ILE A 64 3.63 13.86 -8.50
CA ILE A 64 3.51 12.96 -9.67
C ILE A 64 4.09 13.64 -10.90
#